data_AF-A0A5M9N3P5-F1
#
_entry.id   AF-A0A5M9N3P5-F1
#
_cell.length_a   1.000
_cell.length_b   1.000
_cell.length_c   1.000
_cell.angle_alpha   90.00
_cell.angle_beta   90.00
_cell.angle_gamma   90.00
#
_symmetry.space_group_name_H-M   'P 1'
#
loop_
_entity.id
_entity.type
_entity.pdbx_description
1 polymer ?
#
loop_
_entity_poly.entity_id
_entity_poly.type
_entity_poly.pdbx_seq_one_letter_code
_entity_poly.pdbx_strand_id
1 'polypeptide(L)'
;DEALEKIKELINLETDKKANDELKELYSYYKNNFNALARYQDRDDITIPPPEGIEYGGLGTMESTIRNVVASRMKGNGTAWSIDGANHMSKILCLKHSDELKGKLRTILRNGRVIDFIDINEIIKEQLKESRKTINAEVKALIKGQKKAGKYNESMKSSIIYGQGKVTRTREILKSLSGI
;
A
#
# COMPACT_ATOMS: atom_id res chain seq x y z
N ASP A 1 -31.24 49.71 7.48
CA ASP A 1 -31.24 48.35 6.93
C ASP A 1 -32.56 47.68 7.27
N GLU A 2 -33.29 47.21 6.28
CA GLU A 2 -34.66 46.69 6.42
C GLU A 2 -34.70 45.45 7.32
N ALA A 3 -33.63 44.64 7.30
CA ALA A 3 -33.51 43.43 8.11
C ALA A 3 -33.41 43.73 9.61
N LEU A 4 -32.59 44.72 10.01
CA LEU A 4 -32.42 45.12 11.41
C LEU A 4 -33.71 45.70 12.01
N GLU A 5 -34.49 46.45 11.24
CA GLU A 5 -35.79 46.96 11.69
C GLU A 5 -36.82 45.83 11.86
N LYS A 6 -36.88 44.89 10.90
CA LYS A 6 -37.72 43.69 11.04
C LYS A 6 -37.38 42.86 12.28
N ILE A 7 -36.09 42.70 12.62
CA ILE A 7 -35.68 41.98 13.84
C ILE A 7 -36.14 42.73 15.10
N LYS A 8 -36.05 44.06 15.14
CA LYS A 8 -36.58 44.85 16.27
C LYS A 8 -38.09 44.72 16.42
N GLU A 9 -38.82 44.74 15.31
CA GLU A 9 -40.27 44.54 15.31
C GLU A 9 -40.63 43.16 15.89
N LEU A 10 -39.91 42.10 15.50
CA LEU A 10 -40.07 40.75 16.05
C LEU A 10 -39.76 40.70 17.55
N ILE A 11 -38.71 41.37 18.02
CA ILE A 11 -38.39 41.47 19.46
C ILE A 11 -39.54 42.12 20.25
N ASN A 12 -40.22 43.11 19.67
CA ASN A 12 -41.33 43.80 20.32
C ASN A 12 -42.63 42.99 20.30
N LEU A 13 -42.79 42.10 19.31
CA LEU A 13 -43.98 41.26 19.16
C LEU A 13 -43.87 39.94 19.96
N GLU A 14 -42.64 39.48 20.23
CA GLU A 14 -42.37 38.18 20.84
C GLU A 14 -42.65 38.19 22.36
N THR A 15 -43.57 37.33 22.77
CA THR A 15 -43.99 37.16 24.17
C THR A 15 -43.19 36.09 24.91
N ASP A 16 -42.60 35.12 24.22
CA ASP A 16 -41.75 34.12 24.86
C ASP A 16 -40.39 34.72 25.22
N LYS A 17 -40.04 34.66 26.51
CA LYS A 17 -38.78 35.20 27.03
C LYS A 17 -37.56 34.57 26.35
N LYS A 18 -37.60 33.26 26.08
CA LYS A 18 -36.46 32.56 25.47
C LYS A 18 -36.26 32.98 24.01
N ALA A 19 -37.33 32.95 23.21
CA ALA A 19 -37.29 33.43 21.83
C ALA A 19 -36.88 34.91 21.74
N ASN A 20 -37.34 35.74 22.68
CA ASN A 20 -36.96 37.16 22.75
C ASN A 20 -35.45 37.35 23.00
N ASP A 21 -34.86 36.54 23.89
CA ASP A 21 -33.42 36.59 24.16
C ASP A 21 -32.60 36.12 22.95
N GLU A 22 -33.02 35.07 22.24
CA GLU A 22 -32.40 34.62 20.98
C GLU A 22 -32.48 35.71 19.88
N LEU A 23 -33.61 36.42 19.77
CA LEU A 23 -33.77 37.53 18.82
C LEU A 23 -32.89 38.74 19.17
N LYS A 24 -32.71 39.04 20.47
CA LYS A 24 -31.77 40.09 20.91
C LYS A 24 -30.33 39.73 20.59
N GLU A 25 -29.95 38.47 20.76
CA GLU A 25 -28.63 37.97 20.38
C GLU A 25 -28.42 38.10 18.86
N LEU A 26 -29.42 37.70 18.07
CA LEU A 26 -29.40 37.85 16.61
C LEU A 26 -29.26 39.32 16.18
N TYR A 27 -30.03 40.22 16.80
CA TYR A 27 -29.95 41.66 16.56
C TYR A 27 -28.54 42.20 16.87
N SER A 28 -27.99 41.84 18.03
CA SER A 28 -26.64 42.24 18.44
C SER A 28 -25.59 41.73 17.45
N TYR A 29 -25.69 40.47 17.04
CA TYR A 29 -24.79 39.88 16.06
C TYR A 29 -24.85 40.60 14.71
N TYR A 30 -26.04 40.81 14.15
CA TYR A 30 -26.21 41.52 12.88
C TYR A 30 -25.71 42.96 12.95
N LYS A 31 -26.01 43.69 14.03
CA LYS A 31 -25.57 45.06 14.21
C LYS A 31 -24.05 45.16 14.31
N ASN A 32 -23.42 44.28 15.08
CA ASN A 32 -21.96 44.28 15.29
C ASN A 32 -21.20 43.83 14.03
N ASN A 33 -21.78 42.91 13.26
CA ASN A 33 -21.18 42.36 12.04
C ASN A 33 -21.74 42.97 10.76
N PHE A 34 -22.52 44.05 10.82
CA PHE A 34 -23.21 44.63 9.67
C PHE A 34 -22.26 44.89 8.49
N ASN A 35 -21.14 45.54 8.81
CA ASN A 35 -20.09 45.82 7.83
C ASN A 35 -19.38 44.55 7.35
N ALA A 36 -19.37 43.46 8.11
CA ALA A 36 -18.75 42.17 7.75
C ALA A 36 -19.67 41.27 6.90
N LEU A 37 -20.99 41.49 6.97
CA LEU A 37 -21.99 40.70 6.24
C LEU A 37 -22.07 41.04 4.75
N ALA A 38 -21.65 42.26 4.37
CA ALA A 38 -21.53 42.63 2.96
C ALA A 38 -20.57 41.66 2.26
N ARG A 39 -21.03 41.07 1.16
CA ARG A 39 -20.21 40.16 0.35
C ARG A 39 -18.98 40.90 -0.13
N TYR A 40 -17.84 40.23 -0.18
CA TYR A 40 -16.61 40.86 -0.68
C TYR A 40 -16.73 41.32 -2.14
N GLN A 41 -17.62 40.71 -2.94
CA GLN A 41 -17.87 41.14 -4.32
C GLN A 41 -18.58 42.49 -4.40
N ASP A 42 -19.35 42.85 -3.38
CA ASP A 42 -20.16 44.07 -3.33
C ASP A 42 -19.39 45.20 -2.59
N ARG A 43 -18.11 44.96 -2.29
CA ARG A 43 -17.22 45.86 -1.55
C ARG A 43 -16.23 46.52 -2.48
N ASP A 44 -16.33 47.83 -2.59
CA ASP A 44 -15.43 48.63 -3.44
C ASP A 44 -13.98 48.64 -2.92
N ASP A 45 -13.76 48.37 -1.63
CA ASP A 45 -12.46 48.38 -0.96
C ASP A 45 -11.65 47.08 -1.16
N ILE A 46 -12.27 46.00 -1.64
CA ILE A 46 -11.63 44.69 -1.77
C ILE A 46 -11.66 44.21 -3.22
N THR A 47 -10.51 44.27 -3.88
CA THR A 47 -10.32 43.63 -5.20
C THR A 47 -9.44 42.40 -5.04
N ILE A 48 -10.02 41.21 -5.23
CA ILE A 48 -9.27 39.95 -5.30
C ILE A 48 -9.21 39.56 -6.78
N PRO A 49 -8.05 39.69 -7.45
CA PRO A 49 -7.92 39.27 -8.84
C PRO A 49 -7.85 37.73 -8.89
N PRO A 50 -8.62 37.07 -9.78
CA PRO A 50 -8.53 35.64 -9.92
C PRO A 50 -7.20 35.21 -10.57
N PRO A 51 -6.71 33.99 -10.29
CA PRO A 51 -5.58 33.41 -11.01
C PRO A 51 -5.87 33.28 -12.51
N GLU A 52 -4.80 33.25 -13.32
CA GLU A 52 -4.90 33.18 -14.78
C GLU A 52 -5.76 31.98 -15.24
N GLY A 53 -6.80 32.26 -16.04
CA GLY A 53 -7.71 31.26 -16.58
C GLY A 53 -8.82 30.76 -15.63
N ILE A 54 -8.99 31.40 -14.46
CA ILE A 54 -10.01 31.03 -13.46
C ILE A 54 -10.94 32.22 -13.22
N GLU A 55 -12.22 31.97 -13.05
CA GLU A 55 -13.20 32.97 -12.57
C GLU A 55 -13.67 32.57 -11.17
N TYR A 56 -13.87 33.57 -10.30
CA TYR A 56 -14.44 33.30 -8.98
C TYR A 56 -15.94 33.02 -9.10
N GLY A 57 -16.33 31.78 -8.83
CA GLY A 57 -17.73 31.41 -8.66
C GLY A 57 -18.35 32.02 -7.40
N GLY A 58 -19.69 32.12 -7.38
CA GLY A 58 -20.43 32.55 -6.19
C GLY A 58 -20.36 31.54 -5.03
N LEU A 59 -20.81 31.95 -3.83
CA LEU A 59 -20.71 31.17 -2.57
C LEU A 59 -21.19 29.71 -2.67
N GLY A 60 -22.18 29.39 -3.51
CA GLY A 60 -22.68 28.02 -3.69
C GLY A 60 -21.72 27.07 -4.39
N THR A 61 -20.73 27.60 -5.12
CA THR A 61 -19.77 26.77 -5.87
C THR A 61 -18.74 26.15 -4.93
N MET A 62 -18.26 26.91 -3.95
CA MET A 62 -17.32 26.39 -2.95
C MET A 62 -18.00 25.33 -2.07
N GLU A 63 -19.20 25.62 -1.59
CA GLU A 63 -19.94 24.72 -0.71
C GLU A 63 -20.31 23.41 -1.41
N SER A 64 -20.78 23.48 -2.67
CA SER A 64 -21.08 22.29 -3.46
C SER A 64 -19.82 21.47 -3.79
N THR A 65 -18.70 22.13 -4.09
CA THR A 65 -17.41 21.44 -4.33
C THR A 65 -16.96 20.69 -3.08
N ILE A 66 -16.94 21.35 -1.92
CA ILE A 66 -16.57 20.69 -0.65
C ILE A 66 -17.51 19.53 -0.33
N ARG A 67 -18.82 19.73 -0.51
CA ARG A 67 -19.82 18.68 -0.29
C ARG A 67 -19.58 17.48 -1.20
N ASN A 68 -19.35 17.72 -2.49
CA ASN A 68 -19.20 16.66 -3.49
C ASN A 68 -17.87 15.92 -3.36
N VAL A 69 -16.78 16.63 -3.04
CA VAL A 69 -15.43 16.05 -2.96
C VAL A 69 -15.19 15.37 -1.61
N VAL A 70 -15.54 16.03 -0.51
CA VAL A 70 -15.17 15.60 0.85
C VAL A 70 -16.37 15.01 1.58
N ALA A 71 -17.44 15.79 1.75
CA ALA A 71 -18.51 15.42 2.68
C ALA A 71 -19.27 14.16 2.25
N SER A 72 -19.66 14.06 0.97
CA SER A 72 -20.36 12.88 0.44
C SER A 72 -19.54 11.60 0.56
N ARG A 73 -18.20 11.69 0.43
CA ARG A 73 -17.28 10.56 0.51
C ARG A 73 -17.00 10.11 1.94
N MET A 74 -16.87 11.06 2.87
CA MET A 74 -16.53 10.75 4.26
C MET A 74 -17.76 10.42 5.11
N LYS A 75 -18.93 11.01 4.81
CA LYS A 75 -20.17 10.82 5.58
C LYS A 75 -20.96 9.58 5.15
N GLY A 76 -20.88 9.18 3.87
CA GLY A 76 -21.78 8.17 3.28
C GLY A 76 -21.60 6.73 3.79
N ASN A 77 -20.44 6.37 4.32
CA ASN A 77 -20.10 4.97 4.62
C ASN A 77 -20.14 4.61 6.11
N GLY A 78 -20.68 5.47 6.98
CA GLY A 78 -20.75 5.20 8.43
C GLY A 78 -19.39 4.94 9.09
N THR A 79 -18.31 5.39 8.46
CA THR A 79 -16.93 5.09 8.87
C THR A 79 -16.48 6.14 9.88
N ALA A 80 -16.03 5.70 11.06
CA ALA A 80 -15.40 6.59 12.03
C ALA A 80 -13.95 6.84 11.61
N TRP A 81 -13.55 8.11 11.54
CA TRP A 81 -12.19 8.52 11.21
C TRP A 81 -11.53 9.13 12.44
N SER A 82 -10.26 8.82 12.68
CA SER A 82 -9.43 9.63 13.59
C SER A 82 -9.21 11.02 12.97
N ILE A 83 -8.85 12.01 13.79
CA ILE A 83 -8.55 13.38 13.32
C ILE A 83 -7.47 13.34 12.24
N ASP A 84 -6.40 12.59 12.48
CA ASP A 84 -5.30 12.44 11.52
C ASP A 84 -5.73 11.67 10.26
N GLY A 85 -6.52 10.60 10.42
CA GLY A 85 -7.05 9.82 9.30
C GLY A 85 -7.93 10.67 8.38
N ALA A 86 -8.82 11.47 8.98
CA ALA A 86 -9.66 12.43 8.26
C ALA A 86 -8.82 13.47 7.52
N ASN A 87 -7.78 14.02 8.16
CA ASN A 87 -6.88 14.99 7.54
C ASN A 87 -6.05 14.41 6.39
N HIS A 88 -5.53 13.19 6.51
CA HIS A 88 -4.84 12.55 5.40
C HIS A 88 -5.80 12.24 4.26
N MET A 89 -7.00 11.78 4.58
CA MET A 89 -7.98 11.41 3.56
C MET A 89 -8.51 12.62 2.80
N SER A 90 -8.80 13.73 3.48
CA SER A 90 -9.22 14.98 2.83
C SER A 90 -8.17 15.47 1.82
N LYS A 91 -6.88 15.45 2.20
CA LYS A 91 -5.77 15.80 1.30
C LYS A 91 -5.73 14.92 0.05
N ILE A 92 -5.86 13.60 0.20
CA ILE A 92 -5.86 12.67 -0.93
C ILE A 92 -7.08 12.90 -1.83
N LEU A 93 -8.26 13.13 -1.26
CA LEU A 93 -9.47 13.43 -2.02
C LEU A 93 -9.34 14.73 -2.82
N CYS A 94 -8.79 15.79 -2.22
CA CYS A 94 -8.52 17.05 -2.91
C CYS A 94 -7.50 16.84 -4.05
N LEU A 95 -6.38 16.16 -3.80
CA LEU A 95 -5.40 15.86 -4.84
C LEU A 95 -5.97 15.01 -5.97
N LYS A 96 -6.91 14.12 -5.67
CA LYS A 96 -7.61 13.32 -6.67
C LYS A 96 -8.55 14.17 -7.52
N HIS A 97 -9.28 15.09 -6.89
CA HIS A 97 -10.20 15.98 -7.60
C HIS A 97 -9.46 16.97 -8.50
N SER A 98 -8.27 17.43 -8.10
CA SER A 98 -7.43 18.33 -8.91
C SER A 98 -6.56 17.60 -9.95
N ASP A 99 -6.72 16.27 -10.14
CA ASP A 99 -5.90 15.43 -11.02
C ASP A 99 -4.37 15.39 -10.74
N GLU A 100 -3.93 16.04 -9.66
CA GLU A 100 -2.52 16.11 -9.25
C GLU A 100 -2.03 14.87 -8.51
N LEU A 101 -2.94 14.01 -8.03
CA LEU A 101 -2.60 12.85 -7.19
C LEU A 101 -1.52 11.97 -7.85
N LYS A 102 -1.65 11.68 -9.15
CA LYS A 102 -0.67 10.87 -9.89
C LYS A 102 0.71 11.55 -9.95
N GLY A 103 0.73 12.87 -10.11
CA GLY A 103 1.96 13.67 -10.12
C GLY A 103 2.67 13.61 -8.77
N LYS A 104 1.95 13.90 -7.68
CA LYS A 104 2.48 13.83 -6.32
C LYS A 104 2.96 12.43 -5.97
N LEU A 105 2.21 11.38 -6.31
CA LEU A 105 2.63 9.99 -6.11
C LEU A 105 3.94 9.67 -6.83
N ARG A 106 4.08 10.08 -8.10
CA ARG A 106 5.35 9.92 -8.83
C ARG A 106 6.52 10.64 -8.15
N THR A 107 6.30 11.85 -7.67
CA THR A 107 7.35 12.60 -6.94
C THR A 107 7.72 11.90 -5.63
N ILE A 108 6.74 11.42 -4.87
CA ILE A 108 6.97 10.66 -3.63
C ILE A 108 7.71 9.35 -3.93
N LEU A 109 7.33 8.63 -4.99
CA LEU A 109 8.01 7.38 -5.38
C LEU A 109 9.44 7.63 -5.88
N ARG A 110 9.71 8.77 -6.51
CA ARG A 110 11.07 9.16 -6.94
C ARG A 110 11.95 9.62 -5.79
N ASN A 111 11.37 10.34 -4.83
CA ASN A 111 12.09 10.92 -3.69
C ASN A 111 12.14 9.97 -2.49
N GLY A 112 11.21 9.02 -2.44
CA GLY A 112 11.29 7.88 -1.57
C GLY A 112 12.53 7.12 -1.99
N ARG A 113 13.51 7.04 -1.09
CA ARG A 113 14.46 5.93 -1.14
C ARG A 113 13.60 4.68 -1.30
N VAL A 114 13.72 4.00 -2.42
CA VAL A 114 13.08 2.70 -2.63
C VAL A 114 13.59 1.83 -1.48
N ILE A 115 12.81 1.71 -0.41
CA ILE A 115 13.03 0.72 0.64
C ILE A 115 12.26 -0.50 0.16
N ASP A 116 12.72 -1.06 -0.94
CA ASP A 116 12.53 -2.46 -1.24
C ASP A 116 13.95 -2.97 -1.46
N PHE A 117 14.57 -3.43 -0.37
CA PHE A 117 15.90 -4.08 -0.37
C PHE A 117 15.79 -5.44 -1.05
N ILE A 118 15.53 -5.45 -2.35
CA ILE A 118 15.85 -6.59 -3.21
C ILE A 118 17.13 -6.18 -3.91
N ASP A 119 18.28 -6.49 -3.32
CA ASP A 119 19.54 -6.39 -4.06
C ASP A 119 19.54 -7.49 -5.12
N ILE A 120 19.04 -7.13 -6.30
CA ILE A 120 18.99 -8.00 -7.47
C ILE A 120 20.38 -8.61 -7.73
N ASN A 121 21.47 -7.89 -7.41
CA ASN A 121 22.82 -8.43 -7.57
C ASN A 121 23.13 -9.53 -6.57
N GLU A 122 22.61 -9.45 -5.35
CA GLU A 122 22.79 -10.48 -4.32
C GLU A 122 22.03 -11.75 -4.70
N ILE A 123 20.78 -11.62 -5.14
CA ILE A 123 19.97 -12.75 -5.62
C ILE A 123 20.63 -13.41 -6.83
N ILE A 124 21.11 -12.62 -7.80
CA ILE A 124 21.83 -13.15 -8.96
C ILE A 124 23.12 -13.87 -8.53
N LYS A 125 23.88 -13.31 -7.57
CA LYS A 125 25.10 -13.96 -7.06
C LYS A 125 24.80 -15.29 -6.38
N GLU A 126 23.73 -15.38 -5.59
CA GLU A 126 23.33 -16.63 -4.94
C GLU A 126 22.92 -17.69 -5.95
N GLN A 127 22.07 -17.34 -6.92
CA GLN A 127 21.68 -18.26 -7.99
C GLN A 127 22.88 -18.77 -8.79
N LEU A 128 23.81 -17.88 -9.18
CA LEU A 128 25.04 -18.26 -9.88
C LEU A 128 25.92 -19.20 -9.04
N LYS A 129 25.98 -19.00 -7.72
CA LYS A 129 26.75 -19.86 -6.80
C LYS A 129 26.12 -21.25 -6.69
N GLU A 130 24.80 -21.34 -6.65
CA GLU A 130 24.08 -22.61 -6.67
C GLU A 130 24.28 -23.35 -7.98
N SER A 131 24.08 -22.69 -9.14
CA SER A 131 24.32 -23.30 -10.45
C SER A 131 25.78 -23.75 -10.62
N ARG A 132 26.76 -23.01 -10.09
CA ARG A 132 28.16 -23.44 -10.11
C ARG A 132 28.39 -24.71 -9.29
N LYS A 133 27.73 -24.85 -8.13
CA LYS A 133 27.84 -26.05 -7.30
C LYS A 133 27.25 -27.28 -8.00
N THR A 134 26.09 -27.14 -8.63
CA THR A 134 25.44 -28.25 -9.35
C THR A 134 26.32 -28.72 -10.51
N ILE A 135 26.80 -27.80 -11.35
CA ILE A 135 27.72 -28.11 -12.46
C ILE A 135 28.97 -28.85 -11.96
N ASN A 136 29.61 -28.35 -10.90
CA ASN A 136 30.82 -29.00 -10.36
C ASN A 136 30.55 -30.41 -9.82
N ALA A 137 29.39 -30.63 -9.19
CA ALA A 137 29.00 -31.94 -8.69
C ALA A 137 28.78 -32.93 -9.84
N GLU A 138 28.09 -32.51 -10.90
CA GLU A 138 27.84 -33.30 -12.11
C GLU A 138 29.14 -33.64 -12.84
N VAL A 139 30.01 -32.65 -13.07
CA VAL A 139 31.33 -32.86 -13.68
C VAL A 139 32.16 -33.86 -12.87
N LYS A 140 32.15 -33.74 -11.53
CA LYS A 140 32.87 -34.69 -10.66
C LYS A 140 32.28 -36.10 -10.73
N ALA A 141 30.96 -36.23 -10.82
CA ALA A 141 30.29 -37.51 -11.01
C ALA A 141 30.66 -38.15 -12.36
N LEU A 142 30.67 -37.36 -13.45
CA LEU A 142 31.09 -37.81 -14.78
C LEU A 142 32.55 -38.28 -14.80
N ILE A 143 33.47 -37.49 -14.23
CA ILE A 143 34.89 -37.87 -14.11
C ILE A 143 35.05 -39.16 -13.31
N LYS A 144 34.30 -39.33 -12.22
CA LYS A 144 34.32 -40.56 -11.41
C LYS A 144 33.76 -41.76 -12.19
N GLY A 145 32.72 -41.56 -12.99
CA GLY A 145 32.16 -42.56 -13.89
C GLY A 145 33.18 -43.02 -14.93
N GLN A 146 33.85 -42.08 -15.61
CA GLN A 146 34.92 -42.39 -16.58
C GLN A 146 36.09 -43.14 -15.94
N LYS A 147 36.54 -42.75 -14.74
CA LYS A 147 37.61 -43.46 -14.01
C LYS A 147 37.22 -44.87 -13.57
N LYS A 148 35.94 -45.13 -13.30
CA LYS A 148 35.44 -46.48 -13.00
C LYS A 148 35.37 -47.35 -14.26
N ALA A 149 34.90 -46.80 -15.37
CA ALA A 149 34.88 -47.50 -16.66
C ALA A 149 36.30 -47.88 -17.13
N GLY A 150 37.30 -47.01 -16.93
CA GLY A 150 38.70 -47.32 -17.26
C GLY A 150 39.37 -48.36 -16.36
N LYS A 151 38.78 -48.77 -15.23
CA LYS A 151 39.31 -49.81 -14.33
C LYS A 151 38.68 -51.19 -14.52
N TYR A 152 37.54 -51.29 -15.19
CA TYR A 152 36.91 -52.57 -15.53
C TYR A 152 37.13 -52.86 -17.00
N ASN A 153 38.19 -53.61 -17.29
CA ASN A 153 38.35 -54.25 -18.59
C ASN A 153 37.59 -55.58 -18.50
N GLU A 154 36.36 -55.66 -19.04
CA GLU A 154 35.54 -56.88 -19.04
C GLU A 154 36.24 -58.09 -19.69
N SER A 155 37.31 -57.85 -20.46
CA SER A 155 38.16 -58.87 -21.07
C SER A 155 39.08 -59.62 -20.09
N MET A 156 39.26 -59.15 -18.85
CA MET A 156 40.00 -59.85 -17.80
C MET A 156 39.06 -60.59 -16.84
N LYS A 157 38.32 -61.58 -17.35
CA LYS A 157 37.77 -62.64 -16.48
C LYS A 157 38.84 -63.69 -16.25
N SER A 158 39.67 -63.55 -15.22
CA SER A 158 40.41 -64.71 -14.72
C SER A 158 39.40 -65.64 -14.05
N SER A 159 39.23 -66.84 -14.60
CA SER A 159 38.51 -67.91 -13.92
C SER A 159 39.33 -68.30 -12.69
N ILE A 160 39.02 -67.72 -11.54
CA ILE A 160 39.53 -68.25 -10.29
C ILE A 160 38.63 -69.45 -9.98
N ILE A 161 39.21 -70.65 -10.03
CA ILE A 161 38.53 -71.91 -9.75
C ILE A 161 38.35 -72.03 -8.23
N TYR A 162 37.41 -71.28 -7.66
CA TYR A 162 36.86 -71.58 -6.33
C TYR A 162 35.55 -72.35 -6.51
N GLY A 163 35.46 -73.54 -5.92
CA GLY A 163 34.20 -74.30 -5.85
C GLY A 163 34.13 -75.61 -6.67
N GLN A 164 35.20 -76.03 -7.36
CA GLN A 164 35.27 -77.33 -8.05
C GLN A 164 36.09 -78.40 -7.29
N GLY A 165 36.45 -78.12 -6.02
CA GLY A 165 37.15 -79.10 -5.19
C GLY A 165 36.21 -80.22 -4.74
N LYS A 166 36.61 -81.49 -4.92
CA LYS A 166 35.88 -82.66 -4.40
C LYS A 166 35.60 -82.46 -2.90
N VAL A 167 34.32 -82.48 -2.53
CA VAL A 167 33.89 -82.37 -1.13
C VAL A 167 34.22 -83.70 -0.45
N THR A 168 34.94 -83.66 0.67
CA THR A 168 35.26 -84.87 1.45
C THR A 168 34.02 -85.35 2.21
N ARG A 169 33.87 -86.67 2.36
CA ARG A 169 32.76 -87.30 3.08
C ARG A 169 32.56 -86.73 4.48
N THR A 170 33.64 -86.38 5.16
CA THR A 170 33.64 -85.75 6.48
C THR A 170 32.92 -84.40 6.49
N ARG A 171 33.08 -83.59 5.44
CA ARG A 171 32.41 -82.29 5.32
C ARG A 171 30.90 -82.47 5.08
N GLU A 172 30.50 -83.48 4.31
CA GLU A 172 29.08 -83.82 4.13
C GLU A 172 28.44 -84.21 5.46
N ILE A 173 29.12 -85.07 6.24
CA ILE A 173 28.64 -85.52 7.55
C ILE A 173 28.52 -84.35 8.52
N LEU A 174 29.54 -83.49 8.62
CA LEU A 174 29.49 -82.32 9.50
C LEU A 174 28.37 -81.35 9.11
N LYS A 175 28.15 -81.13 7.81
CA LYS A 175 27.04 -80.30 7.35
C LYS A 175 25.67 -80.91 7.70
N SER A 176 25.54 -82.23 7.57
CA SER A 176 24.31 -82.94 7.95
C SER A 176 24.01 -82.88 9.46
N LEU A 177 25.06 -82.79 10.29
CA LEU A 177 24.94 -82.62 11.75
C LEU A 177 24.66 -81.16 12.16
N SER A 178 25.12 -80.18 11.38
CA SER A 178 24.98 -78.75 11.71
C SER A 178 23.64 -78.13 11.32
N GLY A 179 22.75 -78.84 10.61
CA GLY A 179 21.38 -78.40 10.33
C GLY A 179 21.25 -77.09 9.52
N ILE A 180 22.29 -76.70 8.76
CA ILE A 180 22.29 -75.59 7.79
C ILE A 180 22.73 -76.13 6.42
#